data_AF-A0A9X2DAA8-F1
#
_entry.id   AF-A0A9X2DAA8-F1
#
_cell.length_a   1.000
_cell.length_b   1.000
_cell.length_c   1.000
_cell.angle_alpha   90.00
_cell.angle_beta   90.00
_cell.angle_gamma   90.00
#
_symmetry.space_group_name_H-M   'P 1'
#
loop_
_entity.id
_entity.type
_entity.pdbx_description
1 polymer ?
#
loop_
_entity_poly.entity_id
_entity_poly.type
_entity_poly.pdbx_seq_one_letter_code
_entity_poly.pdbx_strand_id
1 'polypeptide(L)'
;MAEPNAETEQFVEAIAWGRAPRYPSRNVNYPVVCADGFTVSVQASSWHYANDSHPSGRAAYWRTCTDDEQVVYPFTTFEVGYPTDTLPDSWEEYGGGGVWAWVPREKVAELLALHGGAVAWNSPSDGPGSEADRG
;
A
#
# COMPACT_ATOMS: atom_id res chain seq x y z
N MET A 1 -2.94 -14.51 -16.17
CA MET A 1 -2.64 -13.74 -14.94
C MET A 1 -3.71 -14.13 -13.92
N ALA A 2 -3.36 -14.19 -12.64
CA ALA A 2 -4.35 -14.45 -11.59
C ALA A 2 -5.21 -13.20 -11.43
N GLU A 3 -6.54 -13.34 -11.50
CA GLU A 3 -7.47 -12.25 -11.23
C GLU A 3 -7.53 -11.99 -9.71
N PRO A 4 -7.56 -10.73 -9.26
CA PRO A 4 -7.67 -10.40 -7.84
C PRO A 4 -9.00 -10.93 -7.27
N ASN A 5 -8.92 -11.54 -6.08
CA ASN A 5 -10.12 -11.94 -5.35
C ASN A 5 -10.75 -10.73 -4.63
N ALA A 6 -12.00 -10.88 -4.17
CA ALA A 6 -12.74 -9.79 -3.51
C ALA A 6 -12.05 -9.26 -2.24
N GLU A 7 -11.25 -10.08 -1.55
CA GLU A 7 -10.46 -9.69 -0.38
C GLU A 7 -9.28 -8.80 -0.78
N THR A 8 -8.57 -9.16 -1.86
CA THR A 8 -7.49 -8.36 -2.42
C THR A 8 -7.97 -6.97 -2.81
N GLU A 9 -9.14 -6.86 -3.44
CA GLU A 9 -9.73 -5.57 -3.78
C GLU A 9 -10.02 -4.71 -2.55
N GLN A 10 -10.44 -5.29 -1.42
CA GLN A 10 -10.65 -4.52 -0.17
C GLN A 10 -9.35 -3.90 0.36
N PHE A 11 -8.23 -4.62 0.27
CA PHE A 11 -6.92 -4.09 0.65
C PHE A 11 -6.48 -2.96 -0.26
N VAL A 12 -6.57 -3.18 -1.58
CA VAL A 12 -6.22 -2.16 -2.58
C VAL A 12 -7.12 -0.93 -2.44
N GLU A 13 -8.42 -1.11 -2.18
CA GLU A 13 -9.36 -0.02 -1.94
C GLU A 13 -9.02 0.74 -0.64
N ALA A 14 -8.68 0.05 0.45
CA ALA A 14 -8.24 0.69 1.68
C ALA A 14 -6.99 1.56 1.44
N ILE A 15 -6.03 1.10 0.63
CA ILE A 15 -4.85 1.90 0.25
C ILE A 15 -5.27 3.10 -0.59
N ALA A 16 -6.10 2.87 -1.62
CA ALA A 16 -6.55 3.89 -2.56
C ALA A 16 -7.28 5.04 -1.88
N TRP A 17 -8.03 4.77 -0.81
CA TRP A 17 -8.75 5.80 -0.05
C TRP A 17 -7.99 6.31 1.18
N GLY A 18 -6.72 5.93 1.36
CA GLY A 18 -5.92 6.34 2.52
C GLY A 18 -6.41 5.76 3.86
N ARG A 19 -7.17 4.67 3.83
CA ARG A 19 -7.78 3.98 4.98
C ARG A 19 -6.97 2.77 5.46
N ALA A 20 -5.90 2.39 4.74
CA ALA A 20 -4.99 1.35 5.18
C ALA A 20 -4.41 1.69 6.57
N PRO A 21 -4.26 0.70 7.47
CA PRO A 21 -3.70 0.94 8.80
C PRO A 21 -2.23 1.37 8.71
N ARG A 22 -1.83 2.31 9.57
CA ARG A 22 -0.52 2.99 9.50
C ARG A 22 0.26 2.92 10.80
N TYR A 23 1.58 3.00 10.69
CA TYR A 23 2.43 3.29 11.84
C TYR A 23 2.16 4.72 12.35
N PRO A 24 1.83 4.91 13.64
CA PRO A 24 1.50 6.24 14.20
C PRO A 24 2.61 7.27 14.03
N SER A 25 3.87 6.84 13.92
CA SER A 25 5.06 7.69 13.92
C SER A 25 5.73 7.87 12.57
N ARG A 26 5.27 7.21 11.50
CA ARG A 26 6.02 7.13 10.23
C ARG A 26 5.25 7.51 8.97
N ASN A 27 3.96 7.84 9.06
CA ASN A 27 3.11 8.15 7.90
C ASN A 27 3.08 7.05 6.81
N VAL A 28 3.48 5.82 7.15
CA VAL A 28 3.50 4.66 6.26
C VAL A 28 2.50 3.61 6.72
N ASN A 29 1.84 2.98 5.75
CA ASN A 29 0.97 1.82 5.92
C ASN A 29 1.75 0.64 6.50
N TYR A 30 1.06 -0.24 7.21
CA TYR A 30 1.57 -1.57 7.51
C TYR A 30 1.79 -2.36 6.20
N PRO A 31 2.82 -3.21 6.13
CA PRO A 31 2.99 -4.10 4.98
C PRO A 31 1.78 -5.00 4.78
N VAL A 32 1.45 -5.30 3.53
CA VAL A 32 0.48 -6.33 3.19
C VAL A 32 1.15 -7.70 3.33
N VAL A 33 0.43 -8.67 3.88
CA VAL A 33 0.81 -10.08 3.92
C VAL A 33 -0.12 -10.84 2.99
N CYS A 34 0.45 -11.62 2.07
CA CYS A 34 -0.27 -12.46 1.14
C CYS A 34 -0.38 -13.91 1.64
N ALA A 35 -1.28 -14.69 1.03
CA ALA A 35 -1.57 -16.06 1.44
C ALA A 35 -0.36 -17.02 1.38
N ASP A 36 0.57 -16.78 0.46
CA ASP A 36 1.81 -17.56 0.34
C ASP A 36 2.95 -17.10 1.28
N GLY A 37 2.70 -16.09 2.12
CA GLY A 37 3.67 -15.50 3.04
C GLY A 37 4.50 -14.36 2.44
N PHE A 38 4.30 -14.00 1.16
CA PHE A 38 4.88 -12.80 0.58
C PHE A 38 4.43 -11.56 1.33
N THR A 39 5.35 -10.64 1.59
CA THR A 39 5.03 -9.35 2.18
C THR A 39 5.57 -8.21 1.35
N VAL A 40 4.82 -7.11 1.31
CA VAL A 40 5.20 -5.92 0.56
C VAL A 40 4.64 -4.65 1.21
N SER A 41 5.43 -3.58 1.19
CA SER A 41 4.99 -2.25 1.58
C SER A 41 4.29 -1.58 0.40
N VAL A 42 3.04 -1.16 0.56
CA VAL A 42 2.31 -0.35 -0.45
C VAL A 42 1.86 0.95 0.19
N GLN A 43 2.33 2.07 -0.36
CA GLN A 43 2.23 3.39 0.23
C GLN A 43 1.49 4.36 -0.70
N ALA A 44 0.57 5.13 -0.10
CA ALA A 44 -0.24 6.12 -0.78
C ALA A 44 -0.37 7.37 0.11
N SER A 45 0.39 8.41 -0.24
CA SER A 45 0.31 9.74 0.39
C SER A 45 1.00 10.79 -0.49
N SER A 46 0.86 12.07 -0.14
CA SER A 46 1.57 13.18 -0.79
C SER A 46 3.08 13.19 -0.57
N TRP A 47 3.61 12.32 0.30
CA TRP A 47 5.04 12.16 0.58
C TRP A 47 5.64 10.92 -0.08
N HIS A 48 4.83 10.14 -0.79
CA HIS A 48 5.25 8.93 -1.49
C HIS A 48 5.16 9.13 -3.00
N TYR A 49 5.78 8.24 -3.76
CA TYR A 49 5.65 8.20 -5.21
C TYR A 49 4.28 7.68 -5.66
N ALA A 50 3.24 8.50 -5.48
CA ALA A 50 1.85 8.17 -5.74
C ALA A 50 1.10 9.35 -6.38
N ASN A 51 0.11 9.04 -7.22
CA ASN A 51 -0.85 9.99 -7.78
C ASN A 51 -2.27 9.59 -7.39
N ASP A 52 -3.17 10.56 -7.31
CA ASP A 52 -4.61 10.33 -7.19
C ASP A 52 -5.35 10.78 -8.45
N SER A 53 -6.67 10.55 -8.45
CA SER A 53 -7.54 10.94 -9.56
C SER A 53 -7.91 12.43 -9.56
N HIS A 54 -7.23 13.28 -8.78
CA HIS A 54 -7.48 14.72 -8.78
C HIS A 54 -7.21 15.30 -10.18
N PRO A 55 -8.08 16.18 -10.74
CA PRO A 55 -7.93 16.73 -12.09
C PRO A 55 -6.62 17.48 -12.38
N SER A 56 -5.90 17.91 -11.34
CA SER A 56 -4.58 18.55 -11.49
C SER A 56 -3.44 17.58 -11.74
N GLY A 57 -3.67 16.27 -11.65
CA GLY A 57 -2.66 15.23 -11.89
C GLY A 57 -1.53 15.17 -10.86
N ARG A 58 -1.72 15.78 -9.70
CA ARG A 58 -0.84 15.63 -8.52
C ARG A 58 -1.69 15.07 -7.41
N ALA A 59 -1.15 14.10 -6.67
CA ALA A 59 -1.78 13.63 -5.43
C ALA A 59 -2.28 14.85 -4.66
N ALA A 60 -3.60 14.94 -4.49
CA ALA A 60 -4.20 15.90 -3.61
C ALA A 60 -3.49 15.66 -2.29
N TYR A 61 -2.69 16.67 -1.93
CA TYR A 61 -2.07 16.82 -0.64
C TYR A 61 -3.10 16.29 0.37
N TRP A 62 -2.66 15.50 1.36
CA TRP A 62 -3.41 15.43 2.59
C TRP A 62 -3.46 16.90 3.06
N ARG A 63 -4.45 17.65 2.55
CA ARG A 63 -4.52 19.10 2.69
C ARG A 63 -4.92 19.23 4.12
N THR A 64 -3.89 19.44 4.95
CA THR A 64 -3.92 20.14 6.23
C THR A 64 -5.36 20.38 6.61
N CYS A 65 -5.91 19.44 7.38
CA CYS A 65 -7.30 19.44 7.82
C CYS A 65 -7.61 20.74 8.55
N THR A 66 -7.98 21.74 7.77
CA THR A 66 -8.55 23.00 8.19
C THR A 66 -9.57 23.32 7.12
N ASP A 67 -10.82 23.17 7.52
CA ASP A 67 -12.03 23.63 6.86
C ASP A 67 -12.76 22.63 5.96
N ASP A 68 -14.07 22.63 6.18
CA ASP A 68 -15.04 21.59 5.86
C ASP A 68 -15.19 21.35 4.35
N GLU A 69 -15.45 20.08 4.02
CA GLU A 69 -15.74 19.55 2.67
C GLU A 69 -14.59 19.58 1.65
N GLN A 70 -13.60 18.69 1.82
CA GLN A 70 -12.71 18.34 0.72
C GLN A 70 -13.11 17.02 0.06
N VAL A 71 -13.25 17.08 -1.27
CA VAL A 71 -13.38 15.92 -2.14
C VAL A 71 -12.11 15.08 -2.00
N VAL A 72 -12.26 13.87 -1.49
CA VAL A 72 -11.20 12.86 -1.45
C VAL A 72 -11.16 12.19 -2.82
N TYR A 73 -9.99 12.22 -3.46
CA TYR A 73 -9.75 11.50 -4.71
C TYR A 73 -9.02 10.19 -4.39
N PRO A 74 -9.48 9.04 -4.90
CA PRO A 74 -8.75 7.80 -4.71
C PRO A 74 -7.39 7.85 -5.42
N PHE A 75 -6.37 7.31 -4.76
CA PHE A 75 -5.07 7.08 -5.36
C PHE A 75 -5.20 6.10 -6.54
N THR A 76 -4.54 6.44 -7.64
CA THR A 76 -4.50 5.67 -8.89
C THR A 76 -3.16 4.99 -9.10
N THR A 77 -2.10 5.50 -8.45
CA THR A 77 -0.80 4.86 -8.40
C THR A 77 -0.23 4.85 -6.99
N PHE A 78 0.68 3.92 -6.72
CA PHE A 78 1.25 3.67 -5.40
C PHE A 78 2.78 3.59 -5.44
N GLU A 79 3.41 3.84 -4.31
CA GLU A 79 4.79 3.46 -4.07
C GLU A 79 4.81 2.05 -3.48
N VAL A 80 5.57 1.15 -4.08
CA VAL A 80 5.74 -0.23 -3.63
C VAL A 80 7.18 -0.43 -3.18
N GLY A 81 7.40 -1.07 -2.04
CA GLY A 81 8.76 -1.23 -1.51
C GLY A 81 8.94 -2.44 -0.62
N TYR A 82 10.20 -2.79 -0.41
CA TYR A 82 10.63 -3.86 0.49
C TYR A 82 9.89 -5.20 0.32
N PRO A 83 9.71 -5.70 -0.92
CA PRO A 83 9.11 -7.01 -1.12
C PRO A 83 10.03 -8.09 -0.53
N THR A 84 9.47 -9.14 0.05
CA THR A 84 10.25 -10.29 0.56
C THR A 84 10.76 -11.22 -0.54
N ASP A 85 10.27 -11.04 -1.76
CA ASP A 85 10.69 -11.76 -2.96
C ASP A 85 10.84 -10.79 -4.13
N THR A 86 11.30 -11.31 -5.26
CA THR A 86 11.51 -10.58 -6.50
C THR A 86 10.17 -10.17 -7.11
N LEU A 87 10.07 -8.91 -7.53
CA LEU A 87 8.92 -8.43 -8.28
C LEU A 87 9.02 -8.83 -9.76
N PRO A 88 7.91 -8.85 -10.52
CA PRO A 88 7.94 -9.20 -11.93
C PRO A 88 8.89 -8.30 -12.74
N ASP A 89 9.67 -8.88 -13.67
CA ASP A 89 10.59 -8.14 -14.54
C ASP A 89 9.91 -6.99 -15.31
N SER A 90 8.61 -7.13 -15.61
CA SER A 90 7.81 -6.09 -16.23
C SER A 90 7.70 -4.80 -15.41
N TRP A 91 8.19 -4.80 -14.16
CA TRP A 91 8.19 -3.64 -13.28
C TRP A 91 9.51 -2.86 -13.29
N GLU A 92 10.49 -3.24 -14.10
CA GLU A 92 11.76 -2.51 -14.23
C GLU A 92 11.57 -1.02 -14.49
N GLU A 93 10.54 -0.62 -15.25
CA GLU A 93 10.23 0.78 -15.55
C GLU A 93 9.82 1.62 -14.34
N TYR A 94 9.28 0.98 -13.28
CA TYR A 94 8.89 1.65 -12.05
C TYR A 94 10.01 1.64 -11.00
N GLY A 95 11.00 0.75 -11.16
CA GLY A 95 11.93 0.36 -10.10
C GLY A 95 13.20 1.22 -9.99
N GLY A 96 13.61 1.46 -8.73
CA GLY A 96 14.92 2.04 -8.40
C GLY A 96 15.21 1.99 -6.90
N GLY A 97 16.37 1.46 -6.50
CA GLY A 97 16.85 1.54 -5.12
C GLY A 97 16.01 0.77 -4.07
N GLY A 98 15.30 -0.30 -4.47
CA GLY A 98 14.45 -1.10 -3.58
C GLY A 98 13.04 -0.56 -3.39
N VAL A 99 12.67 0.47 -4.17
CA VAL A 99 11.34 1.07 -4.24
C VAL A 99 10.91 1.13 -5.70
N TRP A 100 9.62 0.96 -5.94
CA TRP A 100 8.96 1.07 -7.24
C TRP A 100 7.94 2.21 -7.15
N ALA A 101 8.13 3.22 -7.99
CA ALA A 101 7.47 4.51 -7.91
C ALA A 101 6.32 4.62 -8.90
N TRP A 102 5.20 5.24 -8.50
CA TRP A 102 4.01 5.45 -9.33
C TRP A 102 3.48 4.17 -10.00
N VAL A 103 3.54 3.03 -9.28
CA VAL A 103 3.03 1.75 -9.73
C VAL A 103 1.51 1.83 -9.88
N PRO A 104 0.92 1.47 -11.04
CA PRO A 104 -0.52 1.50 -11.23
C PRO A 104 -1.27 0.60 -10.25
N ARG A 105 -2.49 1.01 -9.86
CA ARG A 105 -3.37 0.25 -8.97
C ARG A 105 -3.53 -1.21 -9.43
N GLU A 106 -3.76 -1.40 -10.73
CA GLU A 106 -4.01 -2.71 -11.33
C GLU A 106 -2.78 -3.61 -11.18
N LYS A 107 -1.57 -3.05 -11.27
CA LYS A 107 -0.34 -3.79 -11.06
C LYS A 107 -0.19 -4.25 -9.62
N VAL A 108 -0.54 -3.42 -8.65
CA VAL A 108 -0.56 -3.86 -7.24
C VAL A 108 -1.60 -4.95 -7.02
N ALA A 109 -2.79 -4.85 -7.58
CA ALA A 109 -3.80 -5.92 -7.49
C ALA A 109 -3.30 -7.23 -8.13
N GLU A 110 -2.69 -7.17 -9.31
CA GLU A 110 -2.06 -8.33 -9.99
C GLU A 110 -0.96 -8.96 -9.13
N LEU A 111 -0.09 -8.16 -8.49
CA LEU A 111 0.97 -8.64 -7.61
C LEU A 111 0.39 -9.39 -6.40
N LEU A 112 -0.59 -8.78 -5.70
CA LEU A 112 -1.20 -9.42 -4.55
C LEU A 112 -1.92 -10.72 -4.95
N ALA A 113 -2.59 -10.73 -6.10
CA ALA A 113 -3.25 -11.93 -6.64
C ALA A 113 -2.25 -13.03 -7.02
N LEU A 114 -1.10 -12.68 -7.58
CA LEU A 114 -0.02 -13.63 -7.90
C LEU A 114 0.44 -14.41 -6.66
N HIS A 115 0.43 -13.75 -5.50
CA HIS A 115 0.82 -14.30 -4.20
C HIS A 115 -0.36 -14.90 -3.40
N GLY A 116 -1.45 -15.27 -4.10
CA GLY A 116 -2.61 -15.93 -3.50
C GLY A 116 -3.59 -14.99 -2.80
N GLY A 117 -3.41 -13.67 -2.95
CA GLY A 117 -4.27 -12.62 -2.40
C GLY A 117 -3.80 -12.11 -1.04
N ALA A 118 -4.16 -10.87 -0.73
CA ALA A 118 -3.88 -10.23 0.56
C ALA A 118 -4.76 -10.82 1.66
N VAL A 119 -4.16 -11.19 2.79
CA VAL A 119 -4.85 -11.84 3.92
C VAL A 119 -4.71 -11.10 5.24
N ALA A 120 -3.68 -10.26 5.39
CA ALA A 120 -3.46 -9.49 6.61
C ALA A 120 -2.62 -8.22 6.37
N TRP A 121 -2.70 -7.31 7.33
CA TRP A 121 -1.71 -6.23 7.49
C TRP A 121 -0.68 -6.70 8.52
N ASN A 122 0.61 -6.56 8.23
CA ASN A 122 1.67 -6.89 9.18
C ASN A 122 1.76 -5.81 10.26
N SER A 123 0.84 -5.86 11.22
CA SER A 123 0.78 -4.92 12.32
C SER A 123 1.84 -5.25 13.38
N PRO A 124 2.45 -4.24 14.04
CA PRO A 124 3.41 -4.50 15.11
C PRO A 124 2.81 -5.25 16.32
N SER A 125 1.49 -5.35 16.43
CA SER A 125 0.79 -6.21 17.40
C SER A 125 0.83 -7.70 17.08
N ASP A 126 1.23 -8.09 15.86
CA ASP A 126 1.32 -9.49 15.42
C ASP A 126 2.72 -10.11 15.57
N GLY A 127 3.64 -9.42 16.25
CA GLY A 127 4.94 -9.99 16.65
C GLY A 127 4.81 -10.89 17.90
N PRO A 128 5.60 -11.97 18.02
CA PRO A 128 5.72 -12.70 19.29
C PRO A 128 6.46 -11.80 20.30
N GLY A 129 5.72 -11.02 21.09
CA GLY A 129 6.32 -10.12 22.06
C GLY A 129 5.34 -9.11 22.64
N SER A 130 4.29 -9.58 23.32
CA SER A 130 3.66 -8.74 24.33
C SER A 130 4.70 -8.41 25.41
N GLU A 131 5.05 -7.13 25.55
CA GLU A 131 5.70 -6.56 26.74
C GLU A 131 4.76 -6.65 27.96
N ALA A 132 4.45 -7.89 28.38
CA ALA A 132 3.70 -8.19 29.60
C ALA A 132 4.40 -9.27 30.46
N ASP A 133 5.58 -9.74 30.09
CA ASP A 133 6.29 -10.84 30.77
C ASP A 133 7.66 -10.42 31.36
N ARG A 134 7.72 -9.18 31.86
CA ARG A 134 8.80 -8.69 32.73
C ARG A 134 8.21 -7.90 33.89
N GLY A 135 7.66 -8.63 34.87
CA GLY A 135 7.21 -8.12 36.15
C GLY A 135 6.98 -9.24 37.13
#